data_AF-A0A7L3DJ27-F1
#
_entry.id   AF-A0A7L3DJ27-F1
#
_cell.length_a   1.000
_cell.length_b   1.000
_cell.length_c   1.000
_cell.angle_alpha   90.00
_cell.angle_beta   90.00
_cell.angle_gamma   90.00
#
_symmetry.space_group_name_H-M   'P 1'
#
loop_
_entity.id
_entity.type
_entity.pdbx_description
1 polymer ?
#
loop_
_entity_poly.entity_id
_entity_poly.type
_entity_poly.pdbx_seq_one_letter_code
_entity_poly.pdbx_strand_id
1 'polypeptide(L)'
;RYSERSLTKCIGITIETRPDYCLKRHLSDMLSYGCTRLEIGVQSVYEDVARDTNRGHTVKAVCESFHLAKDAGFKVVAHMMPDLPNVGLERDMDQFVEFFENPAFRPDGMKLYPTLVIRGTGLYELWKTGRYKSYPPSTLVDLVARILALVPPWTRVYRVQRDIPMPLVSSGVEHGNLRELALARMKDLGTQCRDVRTREVGIQEIHHKVRPYQIELVRRDYVANGGWETFLSYEDPEQDILVGLLRLRKCSEESFRPELKGGVSIVRELHVYGSVVPVSSRDPSKFQHQGFGMLLMEEAERIAKEEHGSWKIAVISGVGTRNYYRKIGYELEGPYMVKRLD
;
A
#
# COMPACT_ATOMS: atom_id res chain seq x y z
N ARG A 1 16.26 1.67 20.57
CA ARG A 1 16.85 2.82 21.30
C ARG A 1 18.11 3.36 20.61
N TYR A 2 19.22 2.61 20.50
CA TYR A 2 20.45 3.09 19.83
C TYR A 2 20.24 3.49 18.35
N SER A 3 19.46 2.71 17.59
CA SER A 3 19.17 2.99 16.18
C SER A 3 18.56 4.39 15.92
N GLU A 4 17.83 4.96 16.89
CA GLU A 4 17.27 6.33 16.76
C GLU A 4 18.37 7.41 16.68
N ARG A 5 19.57 7.12 17.20
CA ARG A 5 20.72 8.02 17.20
C ARG A 5 21.71 7.74 16.07
N SER A 6 21.54 6.64 15.33
CA SER A 6 22.38 6.29 14.17
C SER A 6 22.41 7.40 13.12
N LEU A 7 23.52 7.60 12.42
CA LEU A 7 23.59 8.54 11.29
C LEU A 7 22.71 8.04 10.12
N THR A 8 22.79 6.74 9.81
CA THR A 8 21.90 6.08 8.84
C THR A 8 20.64 5.62 9.54
N LYS A 9 19.50 6.20 9.17
CA LYS A 9 18.20 5.99 9.83
C LYS A 9 17.40 4.89 9.13
N CYS A 10 16.88 3.94 9.91
CA CYS A 10 15.86 3.01 9.44
C CYS A 10 14.48 3.67 9.54
N ILE A 11 13.94 4.13 8.40
CA ILE A 11 12.67 4.86 8.35
C ILE A 11 11.43 3.95 8.28
N GLY A 12 11.63 2.65 8.07
CA GLY A 12 10.56 1.66 8.04
C GLY A 12 11.13 0.26 7.80
N ILE A 13 10.40 -0.74 8.29
CA ILE A 13 10.69 -2.15 8.07
C ILE A 13 9.44 -2.77 7.46
N THR A 14 9.62 -3.49 6.36
CA THR A 14 8.57 -4.26 5.69
C THR A 14 8.78 -5.74 5.98
N ILE A 15 7.72 -6.41 6.43
CA ILE A 15 7.73 -7.86 6.65
C ILE A 15 6.69 -8.47 5.72
N GLU A 16 7.13 -9.41 4.89
CA GLU A 16 6.25 -10.22 4.04
C GLU A 16 5.85 -11.48 4.80
N THR A 17 4.57 -11.86 4.74
CA THR A 17 4.05 -13.01 5.48
C THR A 17 2.80 -13.60 4.83
N ARG A 18 2.34 -14.72 5.38
CA ARG A 18 1.03 -15.30 5.07
C ARG A 18 -0.02 -14.77 6.06
N PRO A 19 -1.29 -14.70 5.67
CA PRO A 19 -2.36 -14.19 6.54
C PRO A 19 -2.54 -15.01 7.83
N ASP A 20 -2.30 -16.33 7.79
CA ASP A 20 -2.36 -17.20 8.97
C ASP A 20 -1.21 -16.97 9.97
N TYR A 21 -0.20 -16.19 9.59
CA TYR A 21 0.85 -15.68 10.47
C TYR A 21 0.72 -14.19 10.80
N CYS A 22 -0.49 -13.64 10.71
CA CYS A 22 -0.82 -12.26 11.14
C CYS A 22 -1.74 -12.20 12.38
N LEU A 23 -1.57 -13.14 13.32
CA LEU A 23 -2.31 -13.15 14.58
C LEU A 23 -1.79 -12.08 15.56
N LYS A 24 -2.59 -11.74 16.58
CA LYS A 24 -2.28 -10.69 17.59
C LYS A 24 -0.87 -10.77 18.19
N ARG A 25 -0.39 -12.00 18.46
CA ARG A 25 0.98 -12.26 18.93
C ARG A 25 2.01 -11.83 17.90
N HIS A 26 1.91 -12.31 16.66
CA HIS A 26 2.86 -12.01 15.59
C HIS A 26 2.89 -10.51 15.28
N LEU A 27 1.73 -9.85 15.24
CA LEU A 27 1.67 -8.40 15.04
C LEU A 27 2.36 -7.63 16.17
N SER A 28 2.24 -8.10 17.41
CA SER A 28 2.97 -7.51 18.55
C SER A 28 4.48 -7.68 18.43
N ASP A 29 4.94 -8.85 17.99
CA ASP A 29 6.35 -9.12 17.73
C ASP A 29 6.88 -8.22 16.59
N MET A 30 6.12 -8.08 15.50
CA MET A 30 6.46 -7.19 14.38
C MET A 30 6.55 -5.72 14.80
N LEU A 31 5.64 -5.23 15.65
CA LEU A 31 5.73 -3.89 16.24
C LEU A 31 7.01 -3.73 17.08
N SER A 32 7.38 -4.76 17.85
CA SER A 32 8.60 -4.74 18.68
C SER A 32 9.89 -4.65 17.84
N TYR A 33 9.87 -5.22 16.63
CA TYR A 33 10.97 -5.11 15.67
C TYR A 33 11.04 -3.73 15.00
N GLY A 34 10.02 -2.88 15.14
CA GLY A 34 9.90 -1.60 14.46
C GLY A 34 9.33 -1.70 13.04
N CYS A 35 8.59 -2.77 12.75
CA CYS A 35 7.85 -2.91 11.50
C CYS A 35 6.78 -1.83 11.36
N THR A 36 6.66 -1.28 10.15
CA THR A 36 5.66 -0.24 9.81
C THR A 36 4.75 -0.68 8.66
N ARG A 37 5.15 -1.69 7.90
CA ARG A 37 4.40 -2.20 6.74
C ARG A 37 4.41 -3.72 6.70
N LEU A 38 3.24 -4.30 6.47
CA LEU A 38 3.06 -5.71 6.22
C LEU A 38 2.72 -5.94 4.77
N GLU A 39 3.30 -6.98 4.18
CA GLU A 39 2.85 -7.49 2.90
C GLU A 39 2.30 -8.90 3.04
N ILE A 40 1.06 -9.07 2.61
CA ILE A 40 0.30 -10.29 2.84
C ILE A 40 0.07 -10.96 1.48
N GLY A 41 0.49 -12.21 1.39
CA GLY A 41 0.20 -13.03 0.23
C GLY A 41 -1.28 -13.38 0.18
N VAL A 42 -2.09 -12.62 -0.55
CA VAL A 42 -3.53 -12.90 -0.78
C VAL A 42 -3.73 -13.80 -1.99
N GLN A 43 -3.03 -13.50 -3.09
CA GLN A 43 -3.12 -14.04 -4.46
C GLN A 43 -4.50 -13.89 -5.11
N SER A 44 -5.57 -14.37 -4.47
CA SER A 44 -6.93 -14.37 -4.99
C SER A 44 -7.94 -14.07 -3.88
N VAL A 45 -9.09 -13.49 -4.26
CA VAL A 45 -10.24 -13.27 -3.35
C VAL A 45 -11.18 -14.47 -3.29
N TYR A 46 -10.91 -15.55 -4.04
CA TYR A 46 -11.78 -16.71 -4.10
C TYR A 46 -11.28 -17.90 -3.27
N GLU A 47 -12.16 -18.50 -2.48
CA GLU A 47 -11.85 -19.66 -1.63
C GLU A 47 -11.58 -20.94 -2.43
N ASP A 48 -12.25 -21.12 -3.58
CA ASP A 48 -12.00 -22.26 -4.48
C ASP A 48 -10.56 -22.23 -5.02
N VAL A 49 -10.09 -21.05 -5.46
CA VAL A 49 -8.73 -20.86 -5.96
C VAL A 49 -7.69 -21.12 -4.85
N ALA A 50 -7.91 -20.61 -3.64
CA ALA A 50 -7.02 -20.85 -2.50
C ALA A 50 -6.92 -22.35 -2.15
N ARG A 51 -8.04 -23.08 -2.20
CA ARG A 51 -8.10 -24.53 -1.98
C ARG A 51 -7.41 -25.30 -3.10
N ASP A 52 -7.77 -25.03 -4.35
CA ASP A 52 -7.32 -25.78 -5.52
C ASP A 52 -5.82 -25.59 -5.78
N THR A 53 -5.26 -24.45 -5.38
CA THR A 53 -3.81 -24.17 -5.44
C THR A 53 -3.04 -24.60 -4.18
N ASN A 54 -3.72 -25.29 -3.24
CA ASN A 54 -3.17 -25.72 -1.94
C ASN A 54 -2.43 -24.60 -1.21
N ARG A 55 -3.09 -23.44 -1.08
CA ARG A 55 -2.42 -22.22 -0.64
C ARG A 55 -2.08 -22.20 0.85
N GLY A 56 -2.84 -22.93 1.65
CA GLY A 56 -2.64 -23.05 3.10
C GLY A 56 -3.32 -21.97 3.94
N HIS A 57 -4.12 -21.08 3.36
CA HIS A 57 -4.95 -20.13 4.08
C HIS A 57 -6.30 -19.92 3.38
N THR A 58 -7.26 -19.34 4.10
CA THR A 58 -8.57 -18.94 3.57
C THR A 58 -8.60 -17.45 3.24
N VAL A 59 -9.58 -17.03 2.44
CA VAL A 59 -9.87 -15.61 2.19
C VAL A 59 -10.38 -14.95 3.47
N LYS A 60 -11.15 -15.67 4.29
CA LYS A 60 -11.54 -15.19 5.63
C LYS A 60 -10.31 -14.81 6.49
N ALA A 61 -9.28 -15.64 6.52
CA ALA A 61 -8.05 -15.33 7.26
C ALA A 61 -7.33 -14.08 6.71
N VAL A 62 -7.42 -13.82 5.40
CA VAL A 62 -6.92 -12.58 4.80
C VAL A 62 -7.67 -11.37 5.37
N CYS A 63 -9.00 -11.37 5.33
CA CYS A 63 -9.82 -10.26 5.81
C CYS A 63 -9.59 -9.97 7.30
N GLU A 64 -9.46 -11.02 8.13
CA GLU A 64 -9.12 -10.91 9.55
C GLU A 64 -7.72 -10.34 9.77
N SER A 65 -6.73 -10.80 8.98
CA SER A 65 -5.36 -10.28 9.07
C SER A 65 -5.28 -8.80 8.69
N PHE A 66 -6.05 -8.37 7.68
CA PHE A 66 -6.12 -6.96 7.28
C PHE A 66 -6.72 -6.10 8.38
N HIS A 67 -7.82 -6.56 8.97
CA HIS A 67 -8.47 -5.88 10.08
C HIS A 67 -7.49 -5.69 11.26
N LEU A 68 -6.89 -6.78 11.75
CA LEU A 68 -5.95 -6.72 12.88
C LEU A 68 -4.71 -5.86 12.57
N ALA A 69 -4.19 -5.93 11.35
CA ALA A 69 -3.04 -5.12 10.93
C ALA A 69 -3.37 -3.63 10.87
N LYS A 70 -4.53 -3.25 10.29
CA LYS A 70 -4.96 -1.85 10.21
C LYS A 70 -5.25 -1.27 11.59
N ASP A 71 -5.88 -2.03 12.48
CA ASP A 71 -6.17 -1.61 13.86
C ASP A 71 -4.94 -1.56 14.77
N ALA A 72 -3.85 -2.23 14.39
CA ALA A 72 -2.54 -2.06 14.99
C ALA A 72 -1.71 -0.94 14.33
N GLY A 73 -2.27 -0.26 13.31
CA GLY A 73 -1.68 0.88 12.63
C GLY A 73 -0.86 0.55 11.38
N PHE A 74 -0.56 -0.71 11.09
CA PHE A 74 0.31 -1.07 9.97
C PHE A 74 -0.23 -0.60 8.63
N LYS A 75 0.67 -0.21 7.73
CA LYS A 75 0.39 -0.16 6.30
C LYS A 75 0.26 -1.58 5.76
N VAL A 76 -0.81 -1.88 5.04
CA VAL A 76 -1.12 -3.22 4.50
C VAL A 76 -1.00 -3.22 2.99
N VAL A 77 -0.14 -4.10 2.47
CA VAL A 77 0.05 -4.33 1.04
C VAL A 77 -0.34 -5.76 0.69
N ALA A 78 -1.14 -5.96 -0.34
CA ALA A 78 -1.49 -7.31 -0.80
C ALA A 78 -0.60 -7.74 -1.97
N HIS A 79 -0.22 -9.01 -2.01
CA HIS A 79 0.27 -9.63 -3.25
C HIS A 79 -0.93 -10.27 -3.95
N MET A 80 -1.24 -9.82 -5.16
CA MET A 80 -2.33 -10.34 -5.99
C MET A 80 -1.76 -10.98 -7.25
N MET A 81 -2.37 -12.08 -7.69
CA MET A 81 -1.92 -12.85 -8.85
C MET A 81 -3.08 -13.10 -9.81
N PRO A 82 -3.10 -12.45 -10.99
CA PRO A 82 -3.97 -12.86 -12.08
C PRO A 82 -3.44 -14.11 -12.78
N ASP A 83 -4.24 -14.70 -13.68
CA ASP A 83 -3.88 -15.90 -14.47
C ASP A 83 -3.62 -17.13 -13.57
N LEU A 84 -4.30 -17.24 -12.43
CA LEU A 84 -4.21 -18.44 -11.59
C LEU A 84 -5.01 -19.60 -12.22
N PRO A 85 -4.64 -20.87 -11.94
CA PRO A 85 -5.41 -22.03 -12.40
C PRO A 85 -6.90 -21.91 -12.04
N ASN A 86 -7.76 -22.31 -12.98
CA ASN A 86 -9.23 -22.29 -12.85
C ASN A 86 -9.86 -20.88 -12.71
N VAL A 87 -9.10 -19.81 -12.95
CA VAL A 87 -9.60 -18.42 -13.02
C VAL A 87 -9.49 -17.93 -14.46
N GLY A 88 -10.62 -17.55 -15.06
CA GLY A 88 -10.66 -16.94 -16.39
C GLY A 88 -10.58 -15.41 -16.32
N LEU A 89 -10.41 -14.76 -17.48
CA LEU A 89 -10.21 -13.31 -17.59
C LEU A 89 -11.31 -12.47 -16.91
N GLU A 90 -12.57 -12.87 -17.08
CA GLU A 90 -13.72 -12.19 -16.46
C GLU A 90 -13.64 -12.31 -14.93
N ARG A 91 -13.40 -13.51 -14.40
CA ARG A 91 -13.22 -13.75 -12.96
C ARG A 91 -12.02 -13.01 -12.40
N ASP A 92 -10.93 -12.85 -13.16
CA ASP A 92 -9.79 -12.04 -12.77
C ASP A 92 -10.19 -10.56 -12.63
N MET A 93 -10.93 -10.02 -13.60
CA MET A 93 -11.43 -8.63 -13.51
C MET A 93 -12.36 -8.44 -12.31
N ASP A 94 -13.35 -9.33 -12.12
CA ASP A 94 -14.27 -9.28 -10.98
C ASP A 94 -13.53 -9.36 -9.64
N GLN A 95 -12.47 -10.17 -9.57
CA GLN A 95 -11.61 -10.27 -8.39
C GLN A 95 -11.00 -8.91 -8.03
N PHE A 96 -10.53 -8.13 -9.01
CA PHE A 96 -9.93 -6.82 -8.72
C PHE A 96 -10.97 -5.75 -8.42
N VAL A 97 -12.17 -5.82 -9.04
CA VAL A 97 -13.31 -4.98 -8.65
C VAL A 97 -13.65 -5.24 -7.18
N GLU A 98 -13.86 -6.50 -6.81
CA GLU A 98 -14.15 -6.87 -5.41
C GLU A 98 -13.03 -6.42 -4.47
N PHE A 99 -11.77 -6.67 -4.83
CA PHE A 99 -10.61 -6.34 -4.01
C PHE A 99 -10.49 -4.83 -3.66
N PHE A 100 -10.92 -3.94 -4.57
CA PHE A 100 -10.91 -2.49 -4.33
C PHE A 100 -12.23 -1.97 -3.76
N GLU A 101 -13.38 -2.56 -4.11
CA GLU A 101 -14.69 -2.07 -3.68
C GLU A 101 -15.14 -2.65 -2.34
N ASN A 102 -14.87 -3.93 -2.08
CA ASN A 102 -15.29 -4.61 -0.86
C ASN A 102 -14.49 -4.08 0.35
N PRO A 103 -15.16 -3.54 1.39
CA PRO A 103 -14.48 -3.01 2.58
C PRO A 103 -13.69 -4.06 3.36
N ALA A 104 -13.92 -5.35 3.14
CA ALA A 104 -13.12 -6.42 3.75
C ALA A 104 -11.65 -6.43 3.27
N PHE A 105 -11.32 -5.79 2.13
CA PHE A 105 -9.96 -5.73 1.59
C PHE A 105 -9.39 -4.30 1.63
N ARG A 106 -9.64 -3.48 0.60
CA ARG A 106 -9.17 -2.08 0.45
C ARG A 106 -7.75 -1.84 1.02
N PRO A 107 -6.70 -2.49 0.50
CA PRO A 107 -5.36 -2.32 1.02
C PRO A 107 -4.72 -0.99 0.58
N ASP A 108 -3.70 -0.56 1.32
CA ASP A 108 -2.95 0.67 1.01
C ASP A 108 -2.06 0.52 -0.21
N GLY A 109 -1.75 -0.71 -0.58
CA GLY A 109 -0.95 -1.01 -1.75
C GLY A 109 -1.14 -2.43 -2.27
N MET A 110 -0.65 -2.63 -3.48
CA MET A 110 -0.67 -3.91 -4.16
C MET A 110 0.66 -4.18 -4.85
N LYS A 111 1.08 -5.44 -4.84
CA LYS A 111 2.07 -6.01 -5.76
C LYS A 111 1.32 -6.94 -6.71
N LEU A 112 1.26 -6.56 -7.99
CA LEU A 112 0.54 -7.30 -9.03
C LEU A 112 1.52 -8.25 -9.73
N TYR A 113 1.34 -9.54 -9.54
CA TYR A 113 2.24 -10.58 -10.03
C TYR A 113 1.48 -11.59 -10.87
N PRO A 114 1.38 -11.39 -12.20
CA PRO A 114 0.85 -12.41 -13.09
C PRO A 114 1.53 -13.74 -12.87
N THR A 115 0.75 -14.81 -12.95
CA THR A 115 1.22 -16.16 -12.70
C THR A 115 2.30 -16.56 -13.71
N LEU A 116 3.39 -17.14 -13.21
CA LEU A 116 4.51 -17.61 -14.02
C LEU A 116 4.69 -19.11 -13.81
N VAL A 117 4.88 -19.84 -14.90
CA VAL A 117 5.19 -21.26 -14.87
C VAL A 117 6.70 -21.42 -14.71
N ILE A 118 7.13 -21.98 -13.57
CA ILE A 118 8.54 -22.18 -13.23
C ILE A 118 8.80 -23.67 -13.01
N ARG A 119 9.89 -24.19 -13.58
CA ARG A 119 10.29 -25.60 -13.41
C ARG A 119 10.39 -25.96 -11.93
N GLY A 120 9.93 -27.16 -11.57
CA GLY A 120 9.95 -27.67 -10.19
C GLY A 120 8.78 -27.19 -9.31
N THR A 121 7.78 -26.52 -9.89
CA THR A 121 6.54 -26.15 -9.17
C THR A 121 5.38 -27.07 -9.56
N GLY A 122 4.37 -27.19 -8.69
CA GLY A 122 3.15 -27.95 -9.03
C GLY A 122 2.43 -27.40 -10.27
N LEU A 123 2.50 -26.09 -10.50
CA LEU A 123 1.95 -25.44 -11.68
C LEU A 123 2.64 -25.90 -12.98
N TYR A 124 3.94 -26.20 -12.94
CA TYR A 124 4.66 -26.72 -14.10
C TYR A 124 4.13 -28.07 -14.55
N GLU A 125 3.73 -28.95 -13.63
CA GLU A 125 3.15 -30.24 -14.00
C GLU A 125 1.74 -30.08 -14.61
N LEU A 126 0.95 -29.13 -14.12
CA LEU A 126 -0.33 -28.78 -14.76
C LEU A 126 -0.14 -28.24 -16.16
N TRP A 127 0.86 -27.37 -16.36
CA TRP A 127 1.20 -26.83 -17.67
C TRP A 127 1.68 -27.91 -18.64
N LYS A 128 2.59 -28.79 -18.18
CA LYS A 128 3.15 -29.89 -18.98
C LYS A 128 2.09 -30.91 -19.42
N THR A 129 1.06 -31.13 -18.61
CA THR A 129 -0.05 -32.04 -18.92
C THR A 129 -1.19 -31.36 -19.71
N GLY A 130 -1.05 -30.08 -20.05
CA GLY A 130 -2.07 -29.31 -20.78
C GLY A 130 -3.29 -28.92 -19.94
N ARG A 131 -3.24 -29.12 -18.61
CA ARG A 131 -4.30 -28.77 -17.66
C ARG A 131 -4.25 -27.31 -17.21
N TYR A 132 -3.18 -26.59 -17.52
CA TYR A 132 -3.04 -25.16 -17.32
C TYR A 132 -2.39 -24.53 -18.55
N LYS A 133 -2.86 -23.35 -18.94
CA LYS A 133 -2.29 -22.55 -20.02
C LYS A 133 -2.31 -21.09 -19.58
N SER A 134 -1.14 -20.47 -19.54
CA SER A 134 -1.04 -19.04 -19.26
C SER A 134 -1.74 -18.21 -20.32
N TYR A 135 -2.15 -17.00 -19.95
CA TYR A 135 -2.68 -16.05 -20.91
C TYR A 135 -1.68 -15.72 -22.02
N PRO A 136 -2.17 -15.43 -23.24
CA PRO A 136 -1.36 -14.78 -24.26
C PRO A 136 -0.81 -13.44 -23.73
N PRO A 137 0.41 -13.03 -24.12
CA PRO A 137 1.02 -11.78 -23.64
C PRO A 137 0.15 -10.54 -23.87
N SER A 138 -0.45 -10.41 -25.06
CA SER A 138 -1.34 -9.28 -25.40
C SER A 138 -2.57 -9.21 -24.49
N THR A 139 -3.18 -10.37 -24.20
CA THR A 139 -4.29 -10.50 -23.26
C THR A 139 -3.89 -10.08 -21.86
N LEU A 140 -2.70 -10.48 -21.41
CA LEU A 140 -2.20 -10.11 -20.09
C LEU A 140 -1.93 -8.60 -19.98
N VAL A 141 -1.38 -7.97 -21.02
CA VAL A 141 -1.21 -6.51 -21.05
C VAL A 141 -2.55 -5.80 -20.96
N ASP A 142 -3.56 -6.25 -21.72
CA ASP A 142 -4.92 -5.67 -21.67
C ASP A 142 -5.56 -5.82 -20.29
N LEU A 143 -5.43 -7.01 -19.68
CA LEU A 143 -5.93 -7.28 -18.33
C LEU A 143 -5.27 -6.34 -17.31
N VAL A 144 -3.94 -6.25 -17.31
CA VAL A 144 -3.21 -5.38 -16.38
C VAL A 144 -3.56 -3.92 -16.58
N ALA A 145 -3.73 -3.45 -17.82
CA ALA A 145 -4.15 -2.09 -18.13
C ALA A 145 -5.53 -1.78 -17.51
N ARG A 146 -6.50 -2.70 -17.64
CA ARG A 146 -7.82 -2.57 -17.03
C ARG A 146 -7.77 -2.60 -15.50
N ILE A 147 -6.96 -3.48 -14.91
CA ILE A 147 -6.76 -3.54 -13.45
C ILE A 147 -6.19 -2.22 -12.93
N LEU A 148 -5.19 -1.65 -13.61
CA LEU A 148 -4.59 -0.37 -13.22
C LEU A 148 -5.58 0.81 -13.31
N ALA A 149 -6.56 0.75 -14.21
CA ALA A 149 -7.64 1.74 -14.29
C ALA A 149 -8.59 1.70 -13.09
N LEU A 150 -8.72 0.54 -12.40
CA LEU A 150 -9.56 0.39 -11.21
C LEU A 150 -8.88 0.86 -9.92
N VAL A 151 -7.56 1.09 -9.93
CA VAL A 151 -6.81 1.37 -8.70
C VAL A 151 -7.25 2.71 -8.11
N PRO A 152 -7.75 2.73 -6.86
CA PRO A 152 -8.19 3.97 -6.26
C PRO A 152 -7.01 4.87 -5.87
N PRO A 153 -7.23 6.19 -5.76
CA PRO A 153 -6.16 7.17 -5.56
C PRO A 153 -5.43 7.07 -4.21
N TRP A 154 -5.97 6.32 -3.26
CA TRP A 154 -5.31 6.02 -1.98
C TRP A 154 -4.47 4.74 -2.02
N THR A 155 -4.44 3.99 -3.12
CA THR A 155 -3.69 2.72 -3.23
C THR A 155 -2.44 2.91 -4.08
N ARG A 156 -1.32 2.31 -3.62
CA ARG A 156 -0.05 2.28 -4.36
C ARG A 156 0.20 0.94 -5.04
N VAL A 157 0.40 0.91 -6.35
CA VAL A 157 0.91 -0.29 -7.02
C VAL A 157 2.44 -0.27 -7.01
N TYR A 158 3.03 -1.13 -6.18
CA TYR A 158 4.48 -1.18 -5.98
C TYR A 158 5.21 -1.80 -7.16
N ARG A 159 4.67 -2.89 -7.69
CA ARG A 159 5.25 -3.68 -8.77
C ARG A 159 4.15 -4.26 -9.65
N VAL A 160 4.47 -4.37 -10.93
CA VAL A 160 3.67 -5.03 -11.96
C VAL A 160 4.65 -6.00 -12.63
N GLN A 161 4.64 -7.26 -12.18
CA GLN A 161 5.63 -8.34 -12.38
C GLN A 161 6.69 -8.53 -11.27
N ARG A 162 7.21 -9.76 -11.16
CA ARG A 162 8.33 -10.14 -10.26
C ARG A 162 9.68 -10.05 -10.96
N ASP A 163 10.74 -9.86 -10.17
CA ASP A 163 12.13 -9.90 -10.66
C ASP A 163 12.61 -11.37 -10.74
N ILE A 164 12.06 -12.12 -11.69
CA ILE A 164 12.48 -13.50 -11.97
C ILE A 164 13.27 -13.48 -13.29
N PRO A 165 14.48 -14.07 -13.34
CA PRO A 165 15.20 -14.21 -14.60
C PRO A 165 14.34 -14.92 -15.66
N MET A 166 14.13 -14.29 -16.81
CA MET A 166 13.31 -14.84 -17.91
C MET A 166 13.73 -16.25 -18.37
N PRO A 167 15.03 -16.64 -18.37
CA PRO A 167 15.43 -18.02 -18.69
C PRO A 167 14.84 -19.10 -17.76
N LEU A 168 14.36 -18.73 -16.56
CA LEU A 168 13.71 -19.65 -15.62
C LEU A 168 12.20 -19.78 -15.84
N VAL A 169 11.60 -18.87 -16.63
CA VAL A 169 10.18 -18.83 -16.91
C VAL A 169 9.88 -19.74 -18.11
N SER A 170 9.06 -20.76 -17.89
CA SER A 170 8.64 -21.70 -18.95
C SER A 170 7.41 -21.22 -19.71
N SER A 171 6.53 -20.44 -19.07
CA SER A 171 5.33 -19.82 -19.67
C SER A 171 4.81 -18.69 -18.77
N GLY A 172 4.13 -17.70 -19.34
CA GLY A 172 3.61 -16.51 -18.65
C GLY A 172 4.08 -15.22 -19.31
N VAL A 173 4.61 -14.28 -18.53
CA VAL A 173 5.13 -13.00 -19.02
C VAL A 173 6.38 -13.22 -19.88
N GLU A 174 6.40 -12.61 -21.07
CA GLU A 174 7.53 -12.71 -22.02
C GLU A 174 8.61 -11.62 -21.80
N HIS A 175 8.20 -10.42 -21.36
CA HIS A 175 9.08 -9.25 -21.29
C HIS A 175 9.12 -8.66 -19.89
N GLY A 176 10.30 -8.16 -19.49
CA GLY A 176 10.52 -7.51 -18.20
C GLY A 176 10.03 -6.05 -18.11
N ASN A 177 9.16 -5.59 -19.00
CA ASN A 177 8.64 -4.21 -19.00
C ASN A 177 7.10 -4.15 -19.00
N LEU A 178 6.43 -5.10 -18.33
CA LEU A 178 4.96 -5.21 -18.33
C LEU A 178 4.24 -3.92 -17.88
N ARG A 179 4.80 -3.18 -16.92
CA ARG A 179 4.22 -1.90 -16.48
C ARG A 179 4.15 -0.87 -17.62
N GLU A 180 5.22 -0.77 -18.41
CA GLU A 180 5.30 0.19 -19.52
C GLU A 180 4.28 -0.17 -20.61
N LEU A 181 4.22 -1.46 -20.97
CA LEU A 181 3.26 -1.98 -21.94
C LEU A 181 1.81 -1.75 -21.48
N ALA A 182 1.51 -1.99 -20.21
CA ALA A 182 0.18 -1.73 -19.66
C ALA A 182 -0.18 -0.25 -19.68
N LEU A 183 0.74 0.65 -19.30
CA LEU A 183 0.49 2.10 -19.35
C LEU A 183 0.32 2.61 -20.78
N ALA A 184 1.07 2.08 -21.75
CA ALA A 184 0.85 2.39 -23.16
C ALA A 184 -0.55 1.93 -23.61
N ARG A 185 -0.93 0.69 -23.25
CA ARG A 185 -2.25 0.14 -23.56
C ARG A 185 -3.40 0.95 -22.94
N MET A 186 -3.21 1.47 -21.73
CA MET A 186 -4.20 2.35 -21.09
C MET A 186 -4.45 3.63 -21.89
N LYS A 187 -3.41 4.20 -22.51
CA LYS A 187 -3.54 5.36 -23.40
C LYS A 187 -4.40 5.03 -24.62
N ASP A 188 -4.17 3.87 -25.24
CA ASP A 188 -4.97 3.41 -26.37
C ASP A 188 -6.45 3.20 -26.01
N LEU A 189 -6.71 2.81 -24.75
CA LEU A 189 -8.05 2.63 -24.20
C LEU A 189 -8.70 3.95 -23.72
N GLY A 190 -7.97 5.07 -23.72
CA GLY A 190 -8.46 6.34 -23.18
C GLY A 190 -8.65 6.34 -21.65
N THR A 191 -7.95 5.47 -20.94
CA THR A 191 -8.03 5.33 -19.47
C THR A 191 -6.78 5.87 -18.79
N GLN A 192 -6.89 6.24 -17.51
CA GLN A 192 -5.79 6.79 -16.72
C GLN A 192 -5.53 5.98 -15.45
N CYS A 193 -4.26 5.79 -15.10
CA CYS A 193 -3.87 5.13 -13.85
C CYS A 193 -3.74 6.19 -12.76
N ARG A 194 -4.66 6.17 -11.79
CA ARG A 194 -4.68 7.13 -10.68
C ARG A 194 -4.04 6.58 -9.40
N ASP A 195 -3.19 5.56 -9.50
CA ASP A 195 -2.47 5.04 -8.34
C ASP A 195 -1.47 6.07 -7.76
N VAL A 196 -1.18 5.94 -6.47
CA VAL A 196 -0.25 6.83 -5.75
C VAL A 196 1.11 6.93 -6.44
N ARG A 197 1.61 5.83 -7.03
CA ARG A 197 2.93 5.81 -7.66
C ARG A 197 2.97 6.63 -8.94
N THR A 198 1.93 6.58 -9.76
CA THR A 198 1.92 7.27 -11.07
C THR A 198 1.75 8.76 -10.86
N ARG A 199 1.00 9.16 -9.84
CA ARG A 199 0.70 10.56 -9.53
C ARG A 199 1.83 11.27 -8.76
N GLU A 200 2.76 10.54 -8.13
CA GLU A 200 3.77 11.17 -7.28
C GLU A 200 4.66 12.16 -8.07
N VAL A 201 4.91 13.34 -7.49
CA VAL A 201 5.62 14.45 -8.14
C VAL A 201 6.98 14.04 -8.72
N GLY A 202 7.71 13.15 -8.06
CA GLY A 202 9.01 12.66 -8.55
C GLY A 202 8.89 11.87 -9.86
N ILE A 203 7.84 11.06 -10.02
CA ILE A 203 7.58 10.29 -11.24
C ILE A 203 7.12 11.24 -12.36
N GLN A 204 6.25 12.19 -12.04
CA GLN A 204 5.77 13.20 -12.99
C GLN A 204 6.90 14.10 -13.50
N GLU A 205 7.81 14.53 -12.62
CA GLU A 205 8.97 15.34 -13.02
C GLU A 205 9.93 14.52 -13.92
N ILE A 206 10.21 13.26 -13.58
CA ILE A 206 11.12 12.40 -14.36
C ILE A 206 10.56 12.06 -15.74
N HIS A 207 9.28 11.67 -15.82
CA HIS A 207 8.70 11.16 -17.06
C HIS A 207 8.03 12.22 -17.94
N HIS A 208 7.49 13.28 -17.32
CA HIS A 208 6.70 14.29 -18.02
C HIS A 208 7.25 15.71 -17.88
N LYS A 209 8.27 15.93 -17.03
CA LYS A 209 8.85 17.25 -16.73
C LYS A 209 7.83 18.27 -16.25
N VAL A 210 6.75 17.80 -15.61
CA VAL A 210 5.70 18.64 -15.05
C VAL A 210 5.99 18.89 -13.57
N ARG A 211 5.75 20.13 -13.13
CA ARG A 211 5.80 20.52 -11.72
C ARG A 211 4.43 21.04 -11.29
N PRO A 212 3.97 20.69 -10.08
CA PRO A 212 2.69 21.17 -9.57
C PRO A 212 2.73 22.70 -9.43
N TYR A 213 1.62 23.35 -9.74
CA TYR A 213 1.47 24.80 -9.64
C TYR A 213 0.42 25.19 -8.59
N GLN A 214 -0.73 24.50 -8.59
CA GLN A 214 -1.84 24.78 -7.67
C GLN A 214 -2.04 23.59 -6.74
N ILE A 215 -1.43 23.67 -5.55
CA ILE A 215 -1.46 22.58 -4.58
C ILE A 215 -2.60 22.80 -3.58
N GLU A 216 -3.50 21.82 -3.48
CA GLU A 216 -4.67 21.83 -2.62
C GLU A 216 -4.65 20.65 -1.65
N LEU A 217 -5.25 20.84 -0.48
CA LEU A 217 -5.51 19.75 0.46
C LEU A 217 -6.76 18.98 0.03
N VAL A 218 -6.59 17.71 -0.30
CA VAL A 218 -7.66 16.81 -0.70
C VAL A 218 -7.84 15.73 0.36
N ARG A 219 -9.10 15.45 0.70
CA ARG A 219 -9.52 14.41 1.63
C ARG A 219 -10.39 13.37 0.93
N ARG A 220 -10.12 12.09 1.20
CA ARG A 220 -10.94 10.97 0.72
C ARG A 220 -11.17 10.00 1.87
N ASP A 221 -12.44 9.79 2.21
CA ASP A 221 -12.84 8.88 3.28
C ASP A 221 -13.38 7.58 2.71
N TYR A 222 -13.03 6.46 3.34
CA TYR A 222 -13.54 5.15 2.96
C TYR A 222 -13.59 4.21 4.16
N VAL A 223 -14.55 3.29 4.14
CA VAL A 223 -14.63 2.20 5.13
C VAL A 223 -13.67 1.10 4.72
N ALA A 224 -12.85 0.61 5.65
CA ALA A 224 -12.05 -0.58 5.44
C ALA A 224 -11.93 -1.39 6.74
N ASN A 225 -12.23 -2.68 6.65
CA ASN A 225 -12.16 -3.66 7.73
C ASN A 225 -12.85 -3.13 8.99
N GLY A 226 -14.09 -2.68 8.87
CA GLY A 226 -14.90 -2.16 9.98
C GLY A 226 -14.48 -0.79 10.54
N GLY A 227 -13.43 -0.17 10.01
CA GLY A 227 -12.96 1.15 10.47
C GLY A 227 -13.06 2.24 9.41
N TRP A 228 -13.01 3.47 9.89
CA TRP A 228 -13.01 4.68 9.08
C TRP A 228 -11.56 5.05 8.73
N GLU A 229 -11.21 4.96 7.45
CA GLU A 229 -9.96 5.46 6.89
C GLU A 229 -10.19 6.85 6.28
N THR A 230 -9.29 7.76 6.56
CA THR A 230 -9.18 9.10 5.97
C THR A 230 -7.84 9.16 5.25
N PHE A 231 -7.87 9.34 3.93
CA PHE A 231 -6.68 9.62 3.12
C PHE A 231 -6.61 11.12 2.87
N LEU A 232 -5.66 11.78 3.53
CA LEU A 232 -5.33 13.18 3.31
C LEU A 232 -4.17 13.27 2.34
N SER A 233 -4.21 14.24 1.44
CA SER A 233 -3.16 14.44 0.46
C SER A 233 -3.05 15.89 0.03
N TYR A 234 -1.84 16.36 -0.17
CA TYR A 234 -1.61 17.57 -0.96
C TYR A 234 -1.39 17.17 -2.41
N GLU A 235 -2.28 17.65 -3.29
CA GLU A 235 -2.34 17.29 -4.70
C GLU A 235 -2.48 18.55 -5.56
N ASP A 236 -2.02 18.51 -6.81
CA ASP A 236 -2.46 19.42 -7.86
C ASP A 236 -3.65 18.76 -8.59
N PRO A 237 -4.90 19.21 -8.37
CA PRO A 237 -6.08 18.52 -8.88
C PRO A 237 -6.22 18.62 -10.41
N GLU A 238 -5.70 19.70 -11.01
CA GLU A 238 -5.78 19.92 -12.46
C GLU A 238 -4.78 19.01 -13.19
N GLN A 239 -3.57 18.88 -12.64
CA GLN A 239 -2.50 18.07 -13.24
C GLN A 239 -2.48 16.61 -12.73
N ASP A 240 -3.34 16.28 -11.76
CA ASP A 240 -3.41 15.00 -11.06
C ASP A 240 -2.07 14.57 -10.41
N ILE A 241 -1.34 15.53 -9.82
CA ILE A 241 -0.01 15.31 -9.21
C ILE A 241 -0.12 15.22 -7.69
N LEU A 242 0.51 14.23 -7.08
CA LEU A 242 0.56 14.00 -5.63
C LEU A 242 1.89 14.47 -5.02
N VAL A 243 1.83 15.37 -4.04
CA VAL A 243 3.00 15.96 -3.37
C VAL A 243 3.26 15.30 -2.02
N GLY A 244 2.21 15.02 -1.25
CA GLY A 244 2.32 14.35 0.05
C GLY A 244 1.02 13.69 0.44
N LEU A 245 1.08 12.69 1.30
CA LEU A 245 -0.07 11.94 1.78
C LEU A 245 0.05 11.59 3.26
N LEU A 246 -1.11 11.43 3.89
CA LEU A 246 -1.26 10.89 5.24
C LEU A 246 -2.45 9.92 5.27
N ARG A 247 -2.28 8.80 5.98
CA ARG A 247 -3.34 7.83 6.27
C ARG A 247 -3.73 7.92 7.73
N LEU A 248 -4.95 8.35 8.01
CA LEU A 248 -5.52 8.42 9.36
C LEU A 248 -6.63 7.37 9.47
N ARG A 249 -6.67 6.65 10.59
CA ARG A 249 -7.72 5.69 10.90
C ARG A 249 -8.30 5.96 12.28
N LYS A 250 -9.63 5.92 12.40
CA LYS A 250 -10.29 5.82 13.72
C LYS A 250 -10.14 4.39 14.23
N CYS A 251 -9.47 4.20 15.36
CA CYS A 251 -9.31 2.87 15.93
C CYS A 251 -10.67 2.29 16.30
N SER A 252 -10.89 1.01 15.95
CA SER A 252 -12.08 0.28 16.38
C SER A 252 -12.01 -0.06 17.88
N GLU A 253 -13.15 -0.39 18.49
CA GLU A 253 -13.18 -0.96 19.84
C GLU A 253 -12.52 -2.34 19.92
N GLU A 254 -12.40 -3.02 18.78
CA GLU A 254 -11.77 -4.34 18.64
C GLU A 254 -10.24 -4.27 18.64
N SER A 255 -9.64 -3.05 18.62
CA SER A 255 -8.19 -2.89 18.69
C SER A 255 -7.62 -3.60 19.91
N PHE A 256 -6.70 -4.52 19.66
CA PHE A 256 -6.12 -5.36 20.71
C PHE A 256 -4.94 -4.69 21.42
N ARG A 257 -4.45 -3.56 20.89
CA ARG A 257 -3.30 -2.82 21.46
C ARG A 257 -3.77 -1.91 22.59
N PRO A 258 -3.24 -2.05 23.82
CA PRO A 258 -3.69 -1.24 24.95
C PRO A 258 -3.49 0.26 24.71
N GLU A 259 -2.47 0.64 23.96
CA GLU A 259 -2.16 2.04 23.64
C GLU A 259 -3.20 2.71 22.72
N LEU A 260 -3.98 1.90 21.97
CA LEU A 260 -4.93 2.35 20.96
C LEU A 260 -6.39 2.19 21.38
N LYS A 261 -6.64 1.87 22.67
CA LYS A 261 -8.00 1.69 23.21
C LYS A 261 -8.61 3.00 23.71
N GLY A 262 -9.95 3.04 23.67
CA GLY A 262 -10.74 4.06 24.38
C GLY A 262 -10.85 5.39 23.66
N GLY A 263 -11.11 5.41 22.35
CA GLY A 263 -11.29 6.65 21.59
C GLY A 263 -9.96 7.27 21.13
N VAL A 264 -9.19 6.48 20.37
CA VAL A 264 -7.89 6.87 19.82
C VAL A 264 -7.97 6.86 18.30
N SER A 265 -7.26 7.79 17.65
CA SER A 265 -7.02 7.75 16.21
C SER A 265 -5.56 7.43 15.92
N ILE A 266 -5.28 6.80 14.80
CA ILE A 266 -3.91 6.40 14.42
C ILE A 266 -3.54 6.88 13.02
N VAL A 267 -2.40 7.57 12.94
CA VAL A 267 -1.70 7.85 11.69
C VAL A 267 -0.88 6.62 11.31
N ARG A 268 -1.27 6.00 10.20
CA ARG A 268 -0.71 4.74 9.66
C ARG A 268 0.45 4.99 8.70
N GLU A 269 0.47 6.15 8.07
CA GLU A 269 1.54 6.58 7.16
C GLU A 269 1.51 8.12 7.07
N LEU A 270 2.69 8.74 7.10
CA LEU A 270 2.92 10.09 6.60
C LEU A 270 4.06 9.99 5.59
N HIS A 271 3.83 10.49 4.38
CA HIS A 271 4.82 10.47 3.31
C HIS A 271 4.77 11.76 2.50
N VAL A 272 5.86 12.52 2.49
CA VAL A 272 6.01 13.70 1.64
C VAL A 272 7.04 13.38 0.58
N TYR A 273 6.65 13.52 -0.68
CA TYR A 273 7.55 13.33 -1.81
C TYR A 273 8.41 14.58 -1.97
N GLY A 274 9.72 14.41 -1.82
CA GLY A 274 10.69 15.42 -2.22
C GLY A 274 11.21 15.14 -3.63
N SER A 275 11.70 16.18 -4.30
CA SER A 275 12.77 15.98 -5.28
C SER A 275 13.96 15.33 -4.55
N VAL A 276 14.62 14.35 -5.17
CA VAL A 276 15.84 13.75 -4.61
C VAL A 276 16.91 14.85 -4.63
N VAL A 277 17.05 15.59 -3.54
CA VAL A 277 18.06 16.64 -3.42
C VAL A 277 19.30 16.03 -2.78
N PRO A 278 20.46 16.00 -3.44
CA PRO A 278 21.73 15.72 -2.79
C PRO A 278 21.91 16.70 -1.63
N VAL A 279 22.34 16.19 -0.47
CA VAL A 279 22.50 16.93 0.80
C VAL A 279 23.34 18.22 0.65
N SER A 280 24.08 18.38 -0.45
CA SER A 280 24.94 19.52 -0.75
C SER A 280 24.30 20.70 -1.51
N SER A 281 23.09 20.59 -2.07
CA SER A 281 22.50 21.70 -2.86
C SER A 281 21.46 22.51 -2.07
N ARG A 282 21.89 23.63 -1.48
CA ARG A 282 21.02 24.66 -0.91
C ARG A 282 20.52 25.57 -2.03
N ASP A 283 19.46 25.16 -2.73
CA ASP A 283 18.78 25.99 -3.71
C ASP A 283 17.51 26.61 -3.09
N PRO A 284 17.40 27.96 -2.99
CA PRO A 284 16.26 28.66 -2.41
C PRO A 284 14.91 28.37 -3.10
N SER A 285 14.91 27.97 -4.38
CA SER A 285 13.68 27.62 -5.11
C SER A 285 13.07 26.28 -4.67
N LYS A 286 13.83 25.45 -3.93
CA LYS A 286 13.38 24.15 -3.39
C LYS A 286 12.70 24.24 -2.02
N PHE A 287 12.51 25.46 -1.49
CA PHE A 287 11.82 25.69 -0.21
C PHE A 287 10.31 25.41 -0.24
N GLN A 288 9.68 25.25 -1.42
CA GLN A 288 8.23 25.02 -1.54
C GLN A 288 7.72 23.70 -0.91
N HIS A 289 8.60 22.72 -0.60
CA HIS A 289 8.19 21.45 0.03
C HIS A 289 8.35 21.42 1.56
N GLN A 290 8.82 22.50 2.18
CA GLN A 290 8.98 22.58 3.64
C GLN A 290 7.64 22.94 4.29
N GLY A 291 6.87 21.93 4.72
CA GLY A 291 5.70 22.17 5.56
C GLY A 291 4.56 21.18 5.39
N PHE A 292 4.40 20.56 4.21
CA PHE A 292 3.28 19.67 3.92
C PHE A 292 3.11 18.54 4.95
N GLY A 293 4.22 18.01 5.47
CA GLY A 293 4.16 16.98 6.50
C GLY A 293 3.55 17.49 7.82
N MET A 294 3.87 18.73 8.21
CA MET A 294 3.31 19.36 9.41
C MET A 294 1.84 19.71 9.19
N LEU A 295 1.50 20.31 8.04
CA LEU A 295 0.12 20.66 7.68
C LEU A 295 -0.79 19.42 7.62
N LEU A 296 -0.30 18.31 7.07
CA LEU A 296 -1.03 17.03 7.07
C LEU A 296 -1.26 16.51 8.50
N MET A 297 -0.27 16.63 9.38
CA MET A 297 -0.40 16.22 10.78
C MET A 297 -1.37 17.12 11.55
N GLU A 298 -1.35 18.43 11.31
CA GLU A 298 -2.30 19.39 11.91
C GLU A 298 -3.75 19.07 11.51
N GLU A 299 -4.00 18.82 10.22
CA GLU A 299 -5.33 18.41 9.78
C GLU A 299 -5.73 17.04 10.33
N ALA A 300 -4.79 16.09 10.42
CA ALA A 300 -5.08 14.78 11.03
C ALA A 300 -5.44 14.90 12.51
N GLU A 301 -4.77 15.78 13.26
CA GLU A 301 -5.07 16.09 14.65
C GLU A 301 -6.46 16.75 14.79
N ARG A 302 -6.79 17.70 13.91
CA ARG A 302 -8.11 18.34 13.86
C ARG A 302 -9.22 17.32 13.62
N ILE A 303 -9.11 16.48 12.58
CA ILE A 303 -10.08 15.42 12.27
C ILE A 303 -10.21 14.44 13.43
N ALA A 304 -9.08 14.01 14.01
CA ALA A 304 -9.09 13.09 15.14
C ALA A 304 -9.83 13.67 16.35
N LYS A 305 -9.65 14.97 16.64
CA LYS A 305 -10.31 15.64 17.78
C LYS A 305 -11.79 15.91 17.51
N GLU A 306 -12.07 16.62 16.42
CA GLU A 306 -13.39 17.21 16.15
C GLU A 306 -14.37 16.20 15.55
N GLU A 307 -13.90 15.29 14.69
CA GLU A 307 -14.78 14.40 13.93
C GLU A 307 -14.75 12.97 14.46
N HIS A 308 -13.57 12.44 14.81
CA HIS A 308 -13.48 11.12 15.42
C HIS A 308 -13.85 11.13 16.90
N GLY A 309 -13.84 12.29 17.56
CA GLY A 309 -14.03 12.43 19.00
C GLY A 309 -12.92 11.75 19.82
N SER A 310 -11.70 11.69 19.27
CA SER A 310 -10.55 11.07 19.93
C SER A 310 -9.88 12.04 20.88
N TRP A 311 -9.49 11.56 22.06
CA TRP A 311 -8.69 12.34 23.02
C TRP A 311 -7.18 12.15 22.82
N LYS A 312 -6.78 11.16 22.01
CA LYS A 312 -5.39 10.83 21.71
C LYS A 312 -5.22 10.45 20.25
N ILE A 313 -4.10 10.87 19.67
CA ILE A 313 -3.63 10.42 18.36
C ILE A 313 -2.32 9.66 18.51
N ALA A 314 -2.18 8.56 17.79
CA ALA A 314 -0.99 7.72 17.74
C ALA A 314 -0.40 7.71 16.33
N VAL A 315 0.90 7.41 16.21
CA VAL A 315 1.61 7.27 14.93
C VAL A 315 2.47 6.02 14.96
N ILE A 316 2.33 5.17 13.94
CA ILE A 316 3.25 4.05 13.71
C ILE A 316 4.55 4.53 13.05
N SER A 317 5.41 5.13 13.85
CA SER A 317 6.67 5.70 13.37
C SER A 317 7.75 4.63 13.21
N GLY A 318 8.43 4.62 12.06
CA GLY A 318 9.73 3.93 11.93
C GLY A 318 10.73 4.50 12.93
N VAL A 319 11.60 3.64 13.47
CA VAL A 319 12.54 4.00 14.57
C VAL A 319 13.36 5.24 14.22
N GLY A 320 13.86 5.35 12.99
CA GLY A 320 14.65 6.47 12.51
C GLY A 320 13.91 7.80 12.35
N THR A 321 12.57 7.78 12.39
CA THR A 321 11.71 8.97 12.19
C THR A 321 11.09 9.49 13.48
N ARG A 322 11.25 8.82 14.62
CA ARG A 322 10.63 9.22 15.90
C ARG A 322 10.99 10.64 16.34
N ASN A 323 12.23 11.09 16.07
CA ASN A 323 12.66 12.45 16.38
C ASN A 323 11.93 13.54 15.58
N TYR A 324 11.37 13.22 14.40
CA TYR A 324 10.51 14.14 13.66
C TYR A 324 9.24 14.42 14.47
N TYR A 325 8.55 13.37 14.92
CA TYR A 325 7.33 13.48 15.72
C TYR A 325 7.56 14.15 17.08
N ARG A 326 8.72 13.91 17.73
CA ARG A 326 9.08 14.60 18.98
C ARG A 326 9.14 16.12 18.84
N LYS A 327 9.58 16.63 17.68
CA LYS A 327 9.64 18.08 17.44
C LYS A 327 8.26 18.74 17.36
N ILE A 328 7.23 17.97 17.05
CA ILE A 328 5.84 18.43 16.95
C ILE A 328 4.98 17.95 18.15
N GLY A 329 5.63 17.61 19.27
CA GLY A 329 4.97 17.37 20.55
C GLY A 329 4.52 15.93 20.81
N TYR A 330 4.98 14.95 20.03
CA TYR A 330 4.67 13.54 20.29
C TYR A 330 5.70 12.89 21.21
N GLU A 331 5.22 11.99 22.06
CA GLU A 331 6.04 11.19 22.98
C GLU A 331 5.95 9.71 22.66
N LEU A 332 6.90 8.90 23.13
CA LEU A 332 6.91 7.47 22.85
C LEU A 332 6.06 6.73 23.90
N GLU A 333 4.97 6.07 23.47
CA GLU A 333 4.13 5.19 24.30
C GLU A 333 4.08 3.81 23.64
N GLY A 334 4.71 2.82 24.28
CA GLY A 334 4.87 1.48 23.69
C GLY A 334 5.62 1.53 22.34
N PRO A 335 5.07 0.96 21.26
CA PRO A 335 5.68 1.03 19.94
C PRO A 335 5.36 2.33 19.16
N TYR A 336 4.41 3.15 19.63
CA TYR A 336 3.86 4.30 18.92
C TYR A 336 4.41 5.64 19.40
N MET A 337 4.38 6.65 18.52
CA MET A 337 4.50 8.05 18.93
C MET A 337 3.10 8.59 19.18
N VAL A 338 2.82 9.15 20.35
CA VAL A 338 1.46 9.60 20.76
C VAL A 338 1.44 11.06 21.14
N LYS A 339 0.28 11.71 20.98
CA LYS A 339 0.00 13.06 21.45
C LYS A 339 -1.45 13.12 21.96
N ARG A 340 -1.66 13.79 23.09
CA ARG A 340 -3.00 14.08 23.61
C ARG A 340 -3.61 15.26 22.86
N LEU A 341 -4.89 15.17 22.54
CA LEU A 341 -5.65 16.17 21.82
C LEU A 341 -6.45 17.00 22.85
N ASP A 342 -5.75 17.89 23.55
CA ASP A 342 -6.37 18.83 24.51
C ASP A 342 -7.16 19.92 23.77
#